data_AF-A0A9E5RJQ4-F1
#
_entry.id   AF-A0A9E5RJQ4-F1
#
_cell.length_a   1.000
_cell.length_b   1.000
_cell.length_c   1.000
_cell.angle_alpha   90.00
_cell.angle_beta   90.00
_cell.angle_gamma   90.00
#
_symmetry.space_group_name_H-M   'P 1'
#
loop_
_entity.id
_entity.type
_entity.pdbx_description
1 polymer ?
#
loop_
_entity_poly.entity_id
_entity_poly.type
_entity_poly.pdbx_seq_one_letter_code
_entity_poly.pdbx_strand_id
1 'polypeptide(L)' 'MPTAVQYYIEQRVEVAQVFINAIEDVVYRIRESPTRYAAIDEDVRRCMVHRFPYGVLYTIEQDYILILAVMHCSREPVY' A
#
# COMPACT_ATOMS: atom_id res chain seq x y z
N MET A 1 -14.52 9.43 31.73
CA MET A 1 -14.87 9.94 30.39
C MET A 1 -13.56 10.22 29.68
N PRO A 2 -13.18 9.50 28.62
CA PRO A 2 -12.01 9.85 27.84
C PRO A 2 -12.19 11.28 27.32
N THR A 3 -11.19 12.12 27.51
CA THR A 3 -11.15 13.47 26.92
C THR A 3 -11.22 13.34 25.40
N ALA A 4 -11.83 14.30 24.71
CA ALA A 4 -11.96 14.27 23.24
C ALA A 4 -10.63 13.96 22.53
N VAL A 5 -9.51 14.40 23.10
CA VAL A 5 -8.14 14.11 22.65
C VAL A 5 -7.83 12.61 22.62
N GLN A 6 -8.19 11.84 23.65
CA GLN A 6 -7.92 10.41 23.74
C GLN A 6 -8.69 9.63 22.65
N TYR A 7 -9.97 9.97 22.46
CA TYR A 7 -10.82 9.37 21.43
C TYR A 7 -10.24 9.58 20.02
N TYR A 8 -9.76 10.79 19.71
CA TYR A 8 -9.12 11.06 18.41
C TYR A 8 -7.78 10.33 18.23
N ILE A 9 -6.98 10.19 19.29
CA ILE A 9 -5.70 9.46 19.24
C ILE A 9 -5.96 7.97 18.99
N GLU A 10 -6.88 7.36 19.74
CA GLU A 10 -7.23 5.95 19.60
C GLU A 10 -7.75 5.65 18.18
N GLN A 11 -8.67 6.49 17.68
CA GLN A 11 -9.20 6.34 16.32
C GLN A 11 -8.11 6.50 15.24
N ARG A 12 -7.12 7.38 15.44
CA ARG A 12 -5.98 7.55 14.52
C ARG A 12 -5.05 6.34 14.53
N VAL A 13 -4.82 5.75 15.71
CA VAL A 13 -3.95 4.57 15.87
C VAL A 13 -4.58 3.35 15.20
N GLU A 14 -5.88 3.13 15.40
CA GLU A 14 -6.59 2.01 14.76
C GLU A 14 -6.54 2.13 13.23
N VAL A 15 -6.82 3.33 12.68
CA VAL A 15 -6.76 3.56 11.23
C VAL A 15 -5.34 3.38 10.69
N ALA A 16 -4.31 3.85 11.42
CA ALA A 16 -2.92 3.66 11.04
C ALA A 16 -2.53 2.17 11.03
N GLN A 17 -2.97 1.40 12.02
CA GLN A 17 -2.72 -0.04 12.08
C GLN A 17 -3.39 -0.79 10.93
N VAL A 18 -4.64 -0.45 10.61
CA VAL A 18 -5.36 -1.05 9.47
C VAL A 18 -4.63 -0.75 8.15
N PHE A 19 -4.10 0.46 7.99
CA PHE A 19 -3.30 0.81 6.81
C PHE A 19 -2.01 0.00 6.72
N ILE A 20 -1.26 -0.11 7.82
CA ILE A 20 -0.01 -0.90 7.88
C ILE A 20 -0.30 -2.36 7.48
N ASN A 21 -1.31 -2.98 8.11
CA ASN A 21 -1.68 -4.36 7.82
C ASN A 21 -2.05 -4.55 6.34
N ALA A 22 -2.77 -3.59 5.75
CA ALA A 22 -3.15 -3.66 4.34
C ALA A 22 -1.95 -3.57 3.38
N ILE A 23 -0.91 -2.81 3.74
CA ILE A 23 0.35 -2.75 2.98
C ILE A 23 1.14 -4.04 3.15
N GLU A 24 1.26 -4.56 4.38
CA GLU A 24 1.94 -5.83 4.64
C GLU A 24 1.31 -6.99 3.87
N ASP A 25 -0.03 -7.05 3.82
CA ASP A 25 -0.77 -8.03 3.02
C ASP A 25 -0.45 -7.92 1.53
N VAL A 26 -0.31 -6.70 1.00
CA VAL A 26 0.08 -6.49 -0.40
C VAL A 26 1.50 -6.98 -0.64
N VAL A 27 2.44 -6.61 0.22
CA VAL A 27 3.84 -7.05 0.11
C VAL A 27 3.94 -8.57 0.20
N TYR A 28 3.19 -9.20 1.09
CA TYR A 28 3.14 -10.66 1.22
C TYR A 28 2.65 -11.32 -0.09
N ARG A 29 1.54 -10.83 -0.67
CA ARG A 29 1.03 -11.33 -1.95
C ARG A 29 2.01 -11.13 -3.10
N ILE A 30 2.70 -9.98 -3.14
CA ILE A 30 3.75 -9.70 -4.13
C ILE A 30 4.90 -10.70 -3.96
N ARG A 31 5.31 -11.02 -2.73
CA ARG A 31 6.37 -12.01 -2.48
C ARG A 31 5.97 -13.43 -2.87
N GLU A 32 4.73 -13.86 -2.59
CA GLU A 32 4.25 -15.19 -2.94
C GLU A 32 4.11 -15.39 -4.45
N SER A 33 3.70 -14.35 -5.18
CA SER A 33 3.49 -14.42 -6.63
C SER A 33 3.82 -13.08 -7.29
N PRO A 34 5.11 -12.77 -7.47
CA PRO A 34 5.53 -11.45 -7.96
C PRO A 34 5.08 -11.19 -9.40
N THR A 35 4.90 -12.24 -10.21
CA THR A 35 4.44 -12.16 -11.59
C THR A 35 2.91 -12.10 -11.75
N ARG A 36 2.14 -12.17 -10.65
CA ARG A 36 0.67 -12.15 -10.67
C ARG A 36 0.08 -10.88 -11.28
N TYR A 37 0.72 -9.74 -11.06
CA TYR A 37 0.23 -8.43 -11.51
C TYR A 37 0.85 -8.07 -12.85
N ALA A 38 0.04 -7.63 -13.82
CA ALA A 38 0.55 -7.19 -15.12
C ALA A 38 1.49 -5.99 -14.98
N ALA A 39 2.52 -5.95 -15.82
CA ALA A 39 3.35 -4.76 -15.96
C ALA A 39 2.51 -3.65 -16.61
N ILE A 40 2.57 -2.46 -16.04
CA ILE A 40 1.86 -1.27 -16.53
C ILE A 40 2.75 -0.40 -17.43
N ASP A 41 4.07 -0.50 -17.26
CA ASP A 41 5.09 0.16 -18.06
C ASP A 41 6.40 -0.61 -17.90
N GLU A 42 7.08 -0.93 -18.99
CA GLU A 42 8.28 -1.79 -19.03
C GLU A 42 8.19 -3.00 -18.07
N ASP A 43 8.88 -2.92 -16.93
CA ASP A 43 8.92 -3.94 -15.86
C ASP A 43 8.17 -3.53 -14.58
N VAL A 44 7.61 -2.32 -14.55
CA VAL A 44 6.86 -1.78 -13.41
C VAL A 44 5.50 -2.44 -13.32
N ARG A 45 5.23 -3.08 -12.18
CA ARG A 45 3.97 -3.72 -11.86
C ARG A 45 3.24 -2.93 -10.79
N ARG A 46 1.90 -2.92 -10.87
CA ARG A 46 1.04 -2.23 -9.91
C ARG A 46 0.11 -3.22 -9.20
N CYS A 47 0.21 -3.27 -7.88
CA CYS A 47 -0.76 -3.96 -7.02
C CYS A 47 -1.63 -2.95 -6.30
N MET A 48 -2.95 -3.05 -6.45
CA MET A 48 -3.89 -2.24 -5.66
C MET A 48 -3.99 -2.78 -4.23
N VAL A 49 -4.01 -1.87 -3.25
CA VAL A 49 -4.28 -2.18 -1.85
C VAL A 49 -5.80 -2.37 -1.71
N HIS A 50 -6.24 -3.55 -1.26
CA HIS A 50 -7.66 -3.78 -1.05
C HIS A 50 -8.18 -2.87 0.08
N ARG A 51 -9.39 -2.30 -0.08
CA ARG A 51 -10.06 -1.34 0.84
C ARG A 51 -9.48 0.07 0.94
N PHE A 52 -8.33 0.35 0.34
CA PHE A 52 -7.75 1.68 0.34
C PHE A 52 -7.51 2.14 -1.08
N PRO A 53 -7.70 3.44 -1.39
CA PRO A 53 -7.35 3.99 -2.69
C PRO A 53 -5.82 4.16 -2.81
N TYR A 54 -5.06 3.10 -2.55
CA TYR A 54 -3.60 3.07 -2.63
C TYR A 54 -3.17 1.97 -3.60
N GLY A 55 -2.04 2.19 -4.25
CA GLY A 55 -1.37 1.24 -5.13
C GLY A 55 0.10 1.14 -4.76
N VAL A 56 0.64 -0.07 -4.78
CA VAL A 56 2.07 -0.35 -4.63
C VAL A 56 2.65 -0.60 -6.01
N LEU A 57 3.64 0.21 -6.38
CA LEU A 57 4.44 0.03 -7.59
C LEU A 57 5.71 -0.73 -7.24
N TYR A 58 6.03 -1.75 -8.03
CA TYR A 58 7.22 -2.55 -7.81
C TYR A 58 7.79 -3.13 -9.11
N THR A 59 9.07 -3.46 -9.10
CA THR A 59 9.73 -4.25 -10.15
C THR A 59 10.25 -5.56 -9.57
N ILE A 60 10.47 -6.54 -10.45
CA ILE A 60 11.04 -7.83 -10.09
C ILE A 60 12.49 -7.82 -10.59
N GLU A 61 13.43 -7.71 -9.67
CA GLU A 61 14.87 -7.81 -9.96
C GLU A 61 15.33 -9.27 -9.80
N GLN A 62 16.57 -9.57 -10.20
CA GLN A 62 17.10 -10.94 -10.15
C GLN A 62 17.07 -11.55 -8.74
N ASP A 63 17.42 -10.76 -7.71
CA ASP A 63 17.60 -11.26 -6.33
C ASP A 63 16.56 -10.69 -5.35
N TYR A 64 15.76 -9.71 -5.77
CA TYR A 64 14.84 -9.01 -4.88
C TYR A 64 13.66 -8.38 -5.62
N ILE A 65 12.67 -7.94 -4.84
CA ILE A 65 11.54 -7.16 -5.34
C ILE A 65 11.76 -5.72 -4.89
N LEU A 66 11.88 -4.80 -5.83
CA LEU A 66 12.05 -3.38 -5.53
C LEU A 66 10.68 -2.71 -5.44
N ILE A 67 10.31 -2.21 -4.26
CA ILE A 67 9.12 -1.38 -4.11
C ILE A 67 9.50 0.05 -4.49
N LEU A 68 8.97 0.54 -5.61
CA LEU A 68 9.24 1.89 -6.12
C LEU A 68 8.47 2.96 -5.37
N ALA A 69 7.17 2.70 -5.12
CA ALA A 69 6.30 3.66 -4.46
C ALA A 69 5.04 3.02 -3.86
N VAL A 70 4.51 3.65 -2.82
CA VAL A 70 3.15 3.41 -2.31
C VAL A 70 2.35 4.70 -2.53
N MET A 71 1.50 4.72 -3.56
CA MET A 71 0.81 5.92 -4.04
C MET A 71 -0.69 5.88 -3.72
N HIS A 72 -1.29 7.03 -3.39
CA HIS A 72 -2.74 7.16 -3.22
C HIS A 72 -3.42 7.36 -4.59
N CYS A 73 -4.06 6.33 -5.14
CA CYS A 73 -4.71 6.32 -6.45
C CYS A 73 -5.96 7.20 -6.57
N SER A 74 -6.58 7.64 -5.47
CA SER A 74 -7.75 8.54 -5.50
C SER A 74 -7.39 10.02 -5.29
N ARG A 75 -6.11 10.38 -5.29
CA ARG A 75 -5.69 11.78 -5.36
C ARG A 75 -5.32 12.07 -6.80
N GLU A 76 -6.16 12.85 -7.49
CA GLU A 76 -5.66 13.64 -8.61
C GLU A 76 -4.46 14.45 -8.10
N PRO A 77 -3.36 14.55 -8.87
CA PRO A 77 -2.23 15.37 -8.48
C PRO A 77 -2.70 16.82 -8.47
N VAL A 78 -3.02 17.35 -7.29
CA VAL A 78 -3.16 18.79 -7.13
C VAL A 78 -1.74 19.34 -7.12
N TYR A 79 -1.39 19.98 -8.23
CA TYR A 79 -0.15 20.72 -8.47
C TYR A 79 0.05 21.84 -7.43
#